data_AF-A0AA86IWP0-F1
#
_entry.id   AF-A0AA86IWP0-F1
#
_cell.length_a   1.000
_cell.length_b   1.000
_cell.length_c   1.000
_cell.angle_alpha   90.00
_cell.angle_beta   90.00
_cell.angle_gamma   90.00
#
_symmetry.space_group_name_H-M   'P 1'
#
loop_
_entity.id
_entity.type
_entity.pdbx_description
1 polymer ?
#
loop_
_entity_poly.entity_id
_entity_poly.type
_entity_poly.pdbx_seq_one_letter_code
_entity_poly.pdbx_strand_id
1 'polypeptide(L)'
;MTAGKMLMHAADDHLTQDNKPDTTRSDTLWSLILLESDLVEALAMFRIFGPSVDNQSHALASWWAGYRFTWWGSEADSYVSAACADVVMSICRMAAELDYKEWQTGVRQAEFELSLIQGDLPE
;
A
#
# COMPACT_ATOMS: atom_id res chain seq x y z
N MET A 1 7.26 36.73 58.42
CA MET A 1 8.63 36.39 58.01
C MET A 1 8.73 34.89 57.83
N THR A 2 9.30 34.47 56.72
CA THR A 2 9.04 33.23 55.97
C THR A 2 9.88 32.05 56.43
N ALA A 3 9.25 30.89 56.67
CA ALA A 3 9.88 29.56 56.78
C ALA A 3 8.83 28.51 56.40
N GLY A 4 9.06 27.45 55.63
CA GLY A 4 10.20 27.05 54.83
C GLY A 4 9.65 26.15 53.72
N LYS A 5 10.08 26.41 52.49
CA LYS A 5 9.71 25.63 51.31
C LYS A 5 10.71 24.48 51.20
N MET A 6 10.35 23.30 51.68
CA MET A 6 11.16 22.08 51.54
C MET A 6 10.60 21.24 50.40
N LEU A 7 11.41 21.12 49.35
CA LEU A 7 11.29 20.18 48.24
C LEU A 7 11.58 18.75 48.75
N MET A 8 10.79 17.77 48.30
CA MET A 8 11.29 16.39 48.17
C MET A 8 10.53 15.61 47.09
N HIS A 9 11.27 15.33 46.01
CA HIS A 9 11.24 14.18 45.08
C HIS A 9 10.00 13.82 44.24
N ALA A 10 10.11 14.18 42.95
CA ALA A 10 10.07 13.31 41.75
C ALA A 10 9.45 11.90 41.86
N ALA A 11 8.30 11.74 41.17
CA ALA A 11 7.71 10.55 40.52
C ALA A 11 6.26 10.97 40.19
N ASP A 12 5.68 10.95 39.00
CA ASP A 12 5.95 10.25 37.76
C ASP A 12 5.45 11.12 36.59
N ASP A 13 6.37 11.59 35.74
CA ASP A 13 6.07 12.24 34.45
C ASP A 13 6.07 11.19 33.32
N HIS A 14 5.36 10.08 33.53
CA HIS A 14 5.24 9.02 32.52
C HIS A 14 3.82 8.49 32.45
N LEU A 15 2.98 9.18 31.68
CA LEU A 15 1.73 8.74 31.01
C LEU A 15 1.06 10.06 30.58
N THR A 16 1.15 10.54 29.35
CA THR A 16 0.67 9.87 28.13
C THR A 16 1.29 10.56 26.91
N GLN A 17 2.40 10.01 26.39
CA GLN A 17 2.73 10.23 24.98
C GLN A 17 1.88 9.28 24.14
N ASP A 18 1.05 9.86 23.28
CA ASP A 18 0.79 9.38 21.93
C ASP A 18 0.21 7.97 21.74
N ASN A 19 -0.96 7.70 22.33
CA ASN A 19 -1.81 6.56 21.96
C ASN A 19 -2.87 6.93 20.93
N LYS A 20 -2.56 7.81 19.96
CA LYS A 20 -3.44 7.92 18.79
C LYS A 20 -3.12 6.72 17.90
N PRO A 21 -4.06 5.80 17.67
CA PRO A 21 -3.82 4.74 16.71
C PRO A 21 -3.46 5.39 15.37
N ASP A 22 -2.36 4.94 14.78
CA ASP A 22 -1.89 5.35 13.47
C ASP A 22 -2.95 4.92 12.44
N THR A 23 -3.98 5.75 12.27
CA THR A 23 -5.12 5.49 11.40
C THR A 23 -4.67 5.29 9.96
N THR A 24 -3.63 6.02 9.55
CA THR A 24 -3.03 5.93 8.22
C THR A 24 -2.46 4.53 7.95
N ARG A 25 -1.82 3.89 8.93
CA ARG A 25 -1.33 2.51 8.81
C ARG A 25 -2.46 1.50 8.64
N SER A 26 -3.56 1.67 9.37
CA SER A 26 -4.75 0.82 9.27
C SER A 26 -5.45 0.98 7.92
N ASP A 27 -5.53 2.22 7.41
CA ASP A 27 -6.21 2.56 6.17
C ASP A 27 -5.45 2.03 4.93
N THR A 28 -4.11 2.07 4.96
CA THR A 28 -3.27 1.50 3.90
C THR A 28 -3.41 -0.02 3.83
N LEU A 29 -3.32 -0.73 4.96
CA LEU A 29 -3.50 -2.18 4.98
C LEU A 29 -4.90 -2.59 4.51
N TRP A 30 -5.94 -1.86 4.94
CA TRP A 30 -7.30 -2.12 4.50
C TRP A 30 -7.48 -1.93 3.00
N SER A 31 -6.90 -0.86 2.44
CA SER A 31 -6.92 -0.59 1.00
C SER A 31 -6.22 -1.68 0.19
N LEU A 32 -5.12 -2.25 0.72
CA LEU A 32 -4.41 -3.37 0.11
C LEU A 32 -5.27 -4.65 0.14
N ILE A 33 -5.90 -4.96 1.27
CA ILE A 33 -6.78 -6.14 1.41
C ILE A 33 -7.97 -6.06 0.45
N LEU A 34 -8.56 -4.87 0.27
CA LEU A 34 -9.65 -4.68 -0.70
C LEU A 34 -9.18 -4.95 -2.13
N LEU A 35 -8.04 -4.40 -2.53
CA LEU A 35 -7.48 -4.65 -3.85
C LEU A 35 -7.10 -6.12 -4.06
N GLU A 36 -6.55 -6.77 -3.04
CA GLU A 36 -6.28 -8.21 -3.07
C GLU A 36 -7.58 -9.01 -3.30
N SER A 37 -8.65 -8.65 -2.60
CA SER A 37 -9.95 -9.31 -2.72
C SER A 37 -10.55 -9.16 -4.13
N ASP A 38 -10.49 -7.96 -4.71
CA ASP A 38 -10.94 -7.69 -6.07
C ASP A 38 -10.16 -8.53 -7.10
N LEU A 39 -8.85 -8.68 -6.91
CA LEU A 39 -8.00 -9.50 -7.78
C LEU A 39 -8.27 -11.00 -7.62
N VAL A 40 -8.57 -11.48 -6.41
CA VAL A 40 -9.00 -12.88 -6.19
C VAL A 40 -10.27 -13.16 -6.98
N GLU A 41 -11.26 -12.26 -6.90
CA GLU A 41 -12.51 -12.40 -7.65
C GLU A 41 -12.26 -12.41 -9.16
N ALA A 42 -11.51 -11.43 -9.66
CA ALA A 42 -11.16 -11.34 -11.08
C ALA A 42 -10.42 -12.60 -11.58
N LEU A 43 -9.45 -13.09 -10.83
CA LEU A 43 -8.69 -14.28 -11.19
C LEU A 43 -9.54 -15.56 -11.14
N ALA A 44 -10.48 -15.66 -10.19
CA ALA A 44 -11.43 -16.75 -10.14
C ALA A 44 -12.35 -16.75 -11.37
N MET A 45 -12.89 -15.58 -11.73
CA MET A 45 -13.72 -15.42 -12.93
C MET A 45 -12.94 -15.77 -14.21
N PHE A 46 -11.72 -15.26 -14.34
CA PHE A 46 -10.83 -15.58 -15.47
C PHE A 46 -10.57 -17.09 -15.60
N ARG A 47 -10.25 -17.77 -14.48
CA ARG A 47 -9.98 -19.22 -14.48
C ARG A 47 -11.21 -20.06 -14.82
N ILE A 48 -12.42 -19.62 -14.44
CA ILE A 48 -13.67 -20.35 -14.68
C ILE A 48 -14.18 -20.14 -16.11
N PHE A 49 -14.20 -18.89 -16.58
CA PHE A 49 -14.84 -18.52 -17.84
C PHE A 49 -13.85 -18.31 -18.99
N GLY A 50 -12.55 -18.33 -18.70
CA GLY A 50 -11.51 -17.97 -19.65
C GLY A 50 -11.49 -16.47 -19.98
N PRO A 51 -10.71 -16.07 -21.00
CA PRO A 51 -10.70 -14.70 -21.50
C PRO A 51 -12.01 -14.40 -22.24
N SER A 52 -13.06 -14.00 -21.52
CA SER A 52 -14.34 -13.57 -22.08
C SER A 52 -14.29 -12.10 -22.53
N VAL A 53 -15.40 -11.54 -22.99
CA VAL A 53 -15.51 -10.11 -23.39
C VAL A 53 -15.19 -9.15 -22.23
N ASP A 54 -15.21 -9.62 -20.97
CA ASP A 54 -14.71 -8.90 -19.80
C ASP A 54 -13.17 -8.86 -19.69
N ASN A 55 -12.43 -9.23 -20.74
CA ASN A 55 -10.98 -9.04 -20.83
C ASN A 55 -10.56 -7.59 -20.56
N GLN A 56 -11.40 -6.61 -20.89
CA GLN A 56 -11.11 -5.21 -20.56
C GLN A 56 -11.12 -4.96 -19.05
N SER A 57 -12.01 -5.62 -18.32
CA SER A 57 -12.10 -5.55 -16.86
C SER A 57 -10.88 -6.20 -16.21
N HIS A 58 -10.44 -7.36 -16.73
CA HIS A 58 -9.24 -8.06 -16.25
C HIS A 58 -7.93 -7.30 -16.57
N ALA A 59 -7.83 -6.74 -17.78
CA ALA A 59 -6.74 -5.89 -18.20
C ALA A 59 -6.65 -4.64 -17.30
N LEU A 60 -7.78 -3.98 -17.07
CA LEU A 60 -7.86 -2.80 -16.22
C LEU A 60 -7.50 -3.10 -14.76
N ALA A 61 -7.93 -4.25 -14.22
CA ALA A 61 -7.57 -4.68 -12.87
C ALA A 61 -6.06 -4.93 -12.75
N SER A 62 -5.46 -5.63 -13.72
CA SER A 62 -4.03 -5.90 -13.76
C SER A 62 -3.21 -4.62 -13.89
N TRP A 63 -3.65 -3.70 -14.76
CA TRP A 63 -3.06 -2.38 -14.93
C TRP A 63 -3.10 -1.55 -13.64
N TRP A 64 -4.28 -1.44 -13.00
CA TRP A 64 -4.42 -0.69 -11.75
C TRP A 64 -3.57 -1.26 -10.62
N ALA A 65 -3.46 -2.59 -10.54
CA ALA A 65 -2.60 -3.24 -9.55
C ALA A 65 -1.13 -2.88 -9.75
N GLY A 66 -0.64 -2.87 -10.99
CA GLY A 66 0.73 -2.44 -11.32
C GLY A 66 0.99 -0.96 -11.01
N TYR A 67 0.03 -0.10 -11.37
CA TYR A 67 0.10 1.33 -11.11
C TYR A 67 0.14 1.65 -9.60
N ARG A 68 -0.79 1.07 -8.83
CA ARG A 68 -0.88 1.27 -7.37
C ARG A 68 0.30 0.66 -6.64
N PHE A 69 0.75 -0.53 -7.04
CA PHE A 69 1.95 -1.16 -6.49
C PHE A 69 3.15 -0.24 -6.55
N THR A 70 3.40 0.36 -7.71
CA THR A 70 4.56 1.23 -7.94
C THR A 70 4.47 2.49 -7.09
N TRP A 71 3.29 3.08 -6.98
CA TRP A 71 3.09 4.24 -6.10
C TRP A 71 3.39 3.94 -4.63
N TRP A 72 2.95 2.78 -4.15
CA TRP A 72 3.21 2.33 -2.78
C TRP A 72 4.63 1.81 -2.57
N GLY A 73 5.25 1.22 -3.59
CA GLY A 73 6.63 0.75 -3.61
C GLY A 73 7.65 1.87 -3.78
N SER A 74 7.24 3.03 -4.28
CA SER A 74 8.07 4.25 -4.25
C SER A 74 8.16 4.83 -2.84
N GLU A 75 7.20 4.47 -1.99
CA GLU A 75 7.27 4.60 -0.55
C GLU A 75 7.77 3.30 0.11
N ALA A 76 8.45 2.36 -0.58
CA ALA A 76 8.78 1.03 -0.03
C ALA A 76 9.63 1.03 1.26
N ASP A 77 10.40 2.08 1.53
CA ASP A 77 11.04 2.26 2.85
C ASP A 77 10.02 2.49 3.99
N SER A 78 8.74 2.59 3.65
CA SER A 78 7.60 2.79 4.55
C SER A 78 6.67 1.57 4.66
N TYR A 79 7.02 0.37 4.16
CA TYR A 79 6.17 -0.81 4.43
C TYR A 79 6.07 -1.03 5.95
N VAL A 80 4.98 -0.52 6.51
CA VAL A 80 4.83 -0.25 7.95
C VAL A 80 4.76 -1.55 8.78
N SER A 81 4.57 -2.71 8.11
CA SER A 81 4.54 -4.03 8.75
C SER A 81 4.71 -5.18 7.74
N ALA A 82 5.10 -6.37 8.24
CA ALA A 82 5.18 -7.60 7.46
C ALA A 82 3.85 -7.99 6.77
N ALA A 83 2.71 -7.70 7.41
CA ALA A 83 1.40 -7.98 6.83
C ALA A 83 1.14 -7.19 5.53
N CYS A 84 1.60 -5.94 5.46
CA CYS A 84 1.49 -5.16 4.23
C CYS A 84 2.33 -5.77 3.10
N ALA A 85 3.54 -6.25 3.42
CA ALA A 85 4.43 -6.87 2.45
C ALA A 85 3.83 -8.16 1.87
N ASP A 86 3.23 -9.00 2.71
CA ASP A 86 2.58 -10.25 2.27
C ASP A 86 1.41 -9.99 1.31
N VAL A 87 0.52 -9.05 1.66
CA VAL A 87 -0.63 -8.68 0.81
C VAL A 87 -0.16 -8.08 -0.51
N VAL A 88 0.87 -7.23 -0.49
CA VAL A 88 1.46 -6.66 -1.70
C VAL A 88 2.03 -7.74 -2.62
N MET A 89 2.79 -8.69 -2.08
CA MET A 89 3.32 -9.81 -2.87
C MET A 89 2.21 -10.66 -3.50
N SER A 90 1.12 -10.87 -2.77
CA SER A 90 -0.08 -11.56 -3.26
C SER A 90 -0.72 -10.81 -4.44
N ILE A 91 -0.93 -9.50 -4.30
CA ILE A 91 -1.45 -8.61 -5.35
C ILE A 91 -0.58 -8.68 -6.61
N CYS A 92 0.74 -8.53 -6.48
CA CYS A 92 1.67 -8.57 -7.61
C CYS A 92 1.58 -9.90 -8.36
N ARG A 93 1.54 -11.00 -7.63
CA ARG A 93 1.43 -12.34 -8.22
C ARG A 93 0.11 -12.51 -8.98
N MET A 94 -1.01 -12.12 -8.38
CA MET A 94 -2.33 -12.29 -9.01
C MET A 94 -2.49 -11.40 -10.24
N ALA A 95 -2.05 -10.14 -10.17
CA ALA A 95 -2.09 -9.22 -11.31
C ALA A 95 -1.24 -9.71 -12.48
N ALA A 96 -0.02 -10.19 -12.19
CA ALA A 96 0.86 -10.78 -13.20
C ALA A 96 0.28 -12.06 -13.83
N GLU A 97 -0.46 -12.86 -13.05
CA GLU A 97 -1.14 -14.05 -13.55
C GLU A 97 -2.35 -13.70 -14.42
N LEU A 98 -3.09 -12.65 -14.05
CA LEU A 98 -4.29 -12.21 -14.75
C LEU A 98 -3.96 -11.59 -16.11
N ASP A 99 -3.06 -10.60 -16.14
CA ASP A 99 -2.46 -10.06 -17.36
C ASP A 99 -1.11 -9.41 -17.07
N TYR A 100 -0.04 -10.16 -17.32
CA TYR A 100 1.33 -9.69 -17.12
C TYR A 100 1.66 -8.41 -17.89
N LYS A 101 1.15 -8.25 -19.12
CA LYS A 101 1.50 -7.11 -19.96
C LYS A 101 0.86 -5.84 -19.42
N GLU A 102 -0.41 -5.93 -19.06
CA GLU A 102 -1.13 -4.79 -18.50
C GLU A 102 -0.62 -4.42 -17.12
N TRP A 103 -0.28 -5.42 -16.29
CA TRP A 103 0.42 -5.18 -15.03
C TRP A 103 1.73 -4.40 -15.24
N GLN A 104 2.60 -4.84 -16.15
CA GLN A 104 3.85 -4.11 -16.48
C GLN A 104 3.60 -2.72 -17.07
N THR A 105 2.50 -2.52 -17.81
CA THR A 105 2.13 -1.19 -18.34
C THR A 105 1.72 -0.26 -17.21
N GLY A 106 0.93 -0.74 -16.25
CA GLY A 106 0.58 0.02 -15.05
C GLY A 106 1.80 0.44 -14.25
N VAL A 107 2.75 -0.49 -14.04
CA VAL A 107 4.03 -0.20 -13.37
C VAL A 107 4.78 0.93 -14.07
N ARG A 108 5.06 0.78 -15.37
CA ARG A 108 5.82 1.77 -16.15
C ARG A 108 5.14 3.14 -16.20
N GLN A 109 3.81 3.18 -16.28
CA GLN A 109 3.07 4.44 -16.24
C GLN A 109 3.26 5.16 -14.91
N ALA A 110 3.16 4.43 -13.79
CA ALA A 110 3.38 5.01 -12.47
C ALA A 110 4.82 5.47 -12.27
N GLU A 111 5.82 4.68 -12.70
CA GLU A 111 7.24 5.06 -12.66
C GLU A 111 7.49 6.36 -13.43
N PHE A 112 6.89 6.49 -14.62
CA PHE A 112 6.98 7.70 -15.42
C PHE A 112 6.33 8.91 -14.73
N GLU A 113 5.13 8.75 -14.17
CA GLU A 113 4.46 9.85 -13.47
C GLU A 113 5.22 10.28 -12.20
N LEU A 114 5.81 9.34 -11.47
CA LEU A 114 6.66 9.62 -10.31
C LEU A 114 7.92 10.39 -10.69
N SER A 115 8.57 10.00 -11.78
CA SER A 115 9.79 10.66 -12.26
C SER A 115 9.53 12.13 -12.64
N LEU A 116 8.35 12.42 -13.23
CA LEU A 116 7.90 13.78 -13.51
C LEU A 116 7.69 14.61 -12.23
N ILE A 117 7.22 13.99 -11.14
CA ILE A 117 6.97 14.68 -9.86
C ILE A 117 8.28 14.92 -9.10
N GLN A 118 9.21 13.96 -9.15
CA GLN A 118 10.49 14.02 -8.46
C GLN A 118 11.51 14.91 -9.18
N GLY A 119 11.24 15.29 -10.44
CA GLY A 119 12.15 16.11 -11.25
C GLY A 119 13.30 15.31 -11.88
N ASP A 120 13.30 13.99 -11.71
CA ASP A 120 14.25 13.05 -12.30
C ASP A 120 13.71 12.60 -13.67
N LEU A 121 13.83 13.46 -14.68
CA LEU A 121 13.54 13.04 -16.05
C LEU A 121 14.57 11.99 -16.50
N PRO A 122 14.15 10.80 -16.96
CA PRO A 122 15.07 9.90 -17.66
C PRO A 122 15.44 10.53 -19.02
N GLU A 123 16.75 10.67 -19.28
CA GLU A 123 17.31 11.07 -20.58
C GLU A 123 16.97 10.09 -21.71
#